data_AF-A0A1Z5LET4-F1
#
_entry.id   AF-A0A1Z5LET4-F1
#
_cell.length_a   1.000
_cell.length_b   1.000
_cell.length_c   1.000
_cell.angle_alpha   90.00
_cell.angle_beta   90.00
_cell.angle_gamma   90.00
#
_symmetry.space_group_name_H-M   'P 1'
#
loop_
_entity.id
_entity.type
_entity.pdbx_description
1 polymer ?
#
loop_
_entity_poly.entity_id
_entity_poly.type
_entity_poly.pdbx_seq_one_letter_code
_entity_poly.pdbx_strand_id
1 'polypeptide(L)'
;MNADVVYLKKNLEVAANRLKKKFLPDVVAFQLDGSNMLLRQDSVEKTVQDLVDQSGDSGRKRRNKGDAMTQEVLNFTILSQTTGEAAMEACGATCTPVVHYQKKVFDSTSALLPLDVVATVNMNDALSKVVTLLSEELCNQIDQMSNCISKFSKGDSISIPEAFHFWPVECGHWVTVFYPSGVSDADLASYRKQLHHLLLLSCNRPLFRRANSFPFPEDLSAQLPISRRPLGRPVPA
;
A
#
# COMPACT_ATOMS: atom_id res chain seq x y z
N MET A 1 -13.21 30.55 -6.24
CA MET A 1 -12.91 29.12 -6.00
C MET A 1 -14.23 28.42 -5.73
N ASN A 2 -14.48 27.27 -6.35
CA ASN A 2 -15.77 26.56 -6.21
C ASN A 2 -15.90 26.00 -4.77
N ALA A 3 -16.99 26.33 -4.06
CA ALA A 3 -17.18 25.97 -2.66
C ALA A 3 -17.15 24.44 -2.47
N ASP A 4 -17.66 23.69 -3.45
CA ASP A 4 -17.73 22.23 -3.42
C ASP A 4 -16.35 21.57 -3.35
N VAL A 5 -15.35 22.14 -4.02
CA VAL A 5 -13.96 21.63 -3.98
C VAL A 5 -13.33 21.86 -2.60
N VAL A 6 -13.68 22.96 -1.94
CA VAL A 6 -13.18 23.26 -0.59
C VAL A 6 -13.81 22.30 0.43
N TYR A 7 -15.12 22.06 0.33
CA TYR A 7 -15.81 21.09 1.19
C TYR A 7 -15.35 19.66 0.94
N LEU A 8 -15.11 19.26 -0.32
CA LEU A 8 -14.57 17.94 -0.65
C LEU A 8 -13.22 17.72 0.02
N LYS A 9 -12.28 18.67 -0.11
CA LYS A 9 -10.96 18.58 0.53
C LYS A 9 -11.06 18.43 2.05
N LYS A 10 -11.89 19.26 2.69
CA LYS A 10 -12.08 19.22 4.14
C LYS A 10 -12.73 17.91 4.59
N ASN A 11 -13.72 17.41 3.85
CA ASN A 11 -14.38 16.15 4.16
C ASN A 11 -13.42 14.96 3.98
N LEU A 12 -12.59 14.97 2.93
CA LEU A 12 -11.53 13.98 2.72
C LEU A 12 -10.51 13.99 3.85
N GLU A 13 -10.04 15.16 4.27
CA GLU A 13 -9.10 15.30 5.38
C GLU A 13 -9.67 14.71 6.68
N VAL A 14 -10.92 15.03 7.01
CA VAL A 14 -11.59 14.48 8.20
C VAL A 14 -11.77 12.97 8.08
N ALA A 15 -12.17 12.46 6.92
CA ALA A 15 -12.34 11.03 6.68
C ALA A 15 -11.00 10.27 6.76
N ALA A 16 -9.95 10.79 6.12
CA ALA A 16 -8.59 10.26 6.14
C ALA A 16 -8.04 10.20 7.57
N ASN A 17 -8.17 11.28 8.33
CA ASN A 17 -7.72 11.31 9.72
C ASN A 17 -8.46 10.30 10.61
N ARG A 18 -9.76 10.07 10.38
CA ARG A 18 -10.52 9.03 11.09
C ARG A 18 -10.06 7.62 10.70
N LEU A 19 -9.78 7.41 9.41
CA LEU A 19 -9.35 6.11 8.90
C LEU A 19 -7.95 5.75 9.40
N LYS A 20 -7.01 6.71 9.40
CA LYS A 20 -5.63 6.53 9.91
C LYS A 20 -5.58 6.02 11.35
N LYS A 21 -6.52 6.42 12.20
CA LYS A 21 -6.61 5.93 13.58
C LYS A 21 -6.83 4.41 13.68
N LYS A 22 -7.44 3.79 12.66
CA LYS A 22 -7.63 2.33 12.61
C LYS A 22 -6.38 1.55 12.24
N PHE A 23 -5.35 2.25 11.79
CA PHE A 23 -4.09 1.65 11.36
C PHE A 23 -2.93 2.00 12.29
N LEU A 24 -3.21 2.56 13.47
CA LEU A 24 -2.18 2.78 14.48
C LEU A 24 -1.53 1.44 14.89
N PRO A 25 -0.23 1.44 15.24
CA PRO A 25 0.51 0.22 15.56
C PRO A 25 -0.15 -0.68 16.62
N ASP A 26 -0.80 -0.08 17.62
CA ASP A 26 -1.49 -0.81 18.71
C ASP A 26 -2.82 -1.47 18.28
N VAL A 27 -3.37 -1.09 17.13
CA VAL A 27 -4.71 -1.50 16.65
C VAL A 27 -4.63 -2.33 15.37
N VAL A 28 -3.56 -2.16 14.59
CA VAL A 28 -3.34 -2.90 13.35
C VAL A 28 -2.61 -4.22 13.62
N ALA A 29 -2.97 -5.25 12.86
CA ALA A 29 -2.25 -6.51 12.84
C ALA A 29 -2.07 -6.95 11.39
N PHE A 30 -1.00 -7.70 11.13
CA PHE A 30 -0.69 -8.22 9.81
C PHE A 30 -0.62 -9.74 9.87
N GLN A 31 -1.51 -10.44 9.16
CA GLN A 31 -1.47 -11.90 9.08
C GLN A 31 -0.61 -12.32 7.91
N LEU A 32 0.43 -13.13 8.15
CA LEU A 32 1.27 -13.66 7.08
C LEU A 32 0.49 -14.68 6.26
N ASP A 33 0.34 -14.44 4.96
CA ASP A 33 -0.44 -15.29 4.07
C ASP A 33 0.13 -16.70 3.99
N GLY A 34 -0.76 -17.70 3.92
CA GLY A 34 -0.37 -19.12 3.98
C GLY A 34 0.01 -19.62 5.37
N SER A 35 -0.01 -18.76 6.39
CA SER A 35 0.22 -19.12 7.79
C SER A 35 -0.87 -18.54 8.72
N ASN A 36 -0.91 -19.03 9.95
CA ASN A 36 -1.73 -18.43 11.01
C ASN A 36 -0.92 -17.45 11.88
N MET A 37 0.24 -17.00 11.40
CA MET A 37 1.10 -16.10 12.15
C MET A 37 0.60 -14.66 12.04
N LEU A 38 0.48 -14.02 13.20
CA LEU A 38 0.03 -12.64 13.32
C LEU A 38 1.21 -11.78 13.79
N LEU A 39 1.55 -10.81 12.97
CA LEU A 39 2.49 -9.77 13.27
C LEU A 39 1.76 -8.60 13.94
N ARG A 40 2.10 -8.33 15.20
CA ARG A 40 1.59 -7.25 16.04
C ARG A 40 2.74 -6.59 16.79
N GLN A 41 2.50 -5.41 17.32
CA GLN A 41 3.51 -4.67 18.08
C GLN A 41 4.00 -5.44 19.32
N ASP A 42 3.13 -6.27 19.91
CA ASP A 42 3.37 -7.12 21.07
C ASP A 42 3.66 -8.59 20.71
N SER A 43 4.00 -8.87 19.44
CA SER A 43 4.38 -10.22 19.00
C SER A 43 5.54 -10.80 19.84
N VAL A 44 5.48 -12.11 20.08
CA VAL A 44 6.46 -12.83 20.92
C VAL A 44 7.77 -13.04 20.16
N GLU A 45 7.67 -13.15 18.84
CA GLU A 45 8.78 -13.26 17.91
C GLU A 45 9.59 -11.97 17.90
N LYS A 46 10.92 -12.09 17.88
CA LYS A 46 11.80 -10.92 18.01
C LYS A 46 12.11 -10.32 16.65
N THR A 47 12.29 -11.16 15.64
CA THR A 47 12.73 -10.75 14.30
C THR A 47 11.83 -11.31 13.20
N VAL A 48 11.92 -10.71 12.01
CA VAL A 48 11.22 -11.21 10.81
C VAL A 48 11.65 -12.63 10.47
N GLN A 49 12.94 -12.96 10.65
CA GLN A 49 13.45 -14.31 10.43
C GLN A 49 12.73 -15.34 11.32
N ASP A 50 12.53 -15.03 12.60
CA ASP A 50 11.84 -15.93 13.54
C ASP A 50 10.40 -16.22 13.10
N LEU A 51 9.73 -15.22 12.52
CA LEU A 51 8.38 -15.35 11.97
C LEU A 51 8.37 -16.26 10.74
N VAL A 52 9.30 -16.05 9.81
CA VAL A 52 9.41 -16.89 8.60
C VAL A 52 9.75 -18.34 8.95
N ASP A 53 10.66 -18.56 9.90
CA ASP A 53 11.08 -19.91 10.31
C ASP A 53 9.93 -20.70 10.96
N GLN A 54 9.09 -20.02 11.75
CA GLN A 54 7.93 -20.63 12.42
C GLN A 54 6.73 -20.87 11.49
N SER A 55 6.63 -20.13 10.38
CA SER A 55 5.54 -20.29 9.41
C SER A 55 5.54 -21.66 8.72
N GLY A 56 6.64 -22.43 8.82
CA GLY A 56 6.76 -23.76 8.23
C GLY A 56 6.97 -23.77 6.71
N ASP A 57 7.00 -22.61 6.05
CA ASP A 57 7.25 -22.50 4.61
C ASP A 57 8.74 -22.68 4.23
N SER A 58 9.60 -22.87 5.24
CA SER A 58 11.01 -23.25 5.10
C SER A 58 11.24 -24.56 4.31
N GLY A 59 10.17 -25.32 4.03
CA GLY A 59 10.20 -26.54 3.23
C GLY A 59 10.12 -26.37 1.71
N ARG A 60 9.72 -25.20 1.15
CA ARG A 60 9.38 -25.12 -0.29
C ARG A 60 10.31 -24.34 -1.21
N LYS A 61 11.37 -23.68 -0.74
CA LYS A 61 12.39 -23.09 -1.63
C LYS A 61 13.77 -22.92 -0.95
N ARG A 62 14.48 -24.03 -0.73
CA ARG A 62 15.96 -23.98 -0.73
C ARG A 62 16.42 -23.58 -2.14
N ARG A 63 16.57 -22.28 -2.42
CA ARG A 63 17.17 -21.79 -3.69
C ARG A 63 18.68 -21.64 -3.51
N ASN A 64 19.37 -22.06 -4.57
CA ASN A 64 20.82 -22.16 -4.67
C ASN A 64 21.51 -20.83 -4.34
N LYS A 65 22.59 -20.96 -3.56
CA LYS A 65 23.58 -19.94 -3.22
C LYS A 65 24.30 -19.47 -4.49
N GLY A 66 23.68 -18.56 -5.24
CA GLY A 66 24.24 -18.08 -6.52
C GLY A 66 23.50 -16.97 -7.25
N ASP A 67 22.32 -16.52 -6.80
CA ASP A 67 21.59 -15.44 -7.45
C ASP A 67 21.55 -14.22 -6.52
N ALA A 68 22.34 -13.19 -6.83
CA ALA A 68 22.69 -12.09 -5.92
C ALA A 68 21.56 -11.09 -5.62
N MET A 69 20.29 -11.46 -5.82
CA MET A 69 19.16 -10.53 -5.65
C MET A 69 17.81 -11.24 -5.48
N THR A 70 17.73 -12.32 -4.70
CA THR A 70 16.41 -12.87 -4.31
C THR A 70 15.88 -12.10 -3.10
N GLN A 71 15.27 -10.93 -3.33
CA GLN A 71 14.37 -10.34 -2.35
C GLN A 71 13.21 -11.33 -2.14
N GLU A 72 13.05 -11.79 -0.91
CA GLU A 72 11.90 -12.60 -0.52
C GLU A 72 10.70 -11.68 -0.33
N VAL A 73 9.58 -12.02 -0.96
CA VAL A 73 8.33 -11.27 -0.86
C VAL A 73 7.43 -12.00 0.13
N LEU A 74 7.05 -11.31 1.20
CA LEU A 74 6.11 -11.79 2.21
C LEU A 74 4.80 -11.03 2.01
N ASN A 75 3.71 -11.76 1.82
CA ASN A 75 2.38 -11.17 1.66
C ASN A 75 1.64 -11.21 2.98
N PHE A 76 0.95 -10.11 3.29
CA PHE A 76 0.23 -9.95 4.54
C PHE A 76 -1.19 -9.46 4.31
N THR A 77 -2.12 -10.11 4.98
CA THR A 77 -3.49 -9.60 5.12
C THR A 77 -3.55 -8.57 6.25
N ILE A 78 -4.02 -7.36 5.92
CA ILE A 78 -4.18 -6.25 6.89
C ILE A 78 -5.44 -6.49 7.73
N LEU A 79 -5.28 -6.51 9.04
CA LEU A 79 -6.35 -6.64 10.02
C LEU A 79 -6.38 -5.40 10.91
N SER A 80 -7.58 -4.94 11.29
CA SER A 80 -7.77 -3.83 12.22
C SER A 80 -8.64 -4.29 13.37
N GLN A 81 -8.17 -4.08 14.59
CA GLN A 81 -8.87 -4.45 15.80
C GLN A 81 -10.08 -3.54 16.02
N THR A 82 -11.27 -4.12 16.19
CA THR A 82 -12.52 -3.37 16.39
C THR A 82 -12.98 -3.30 17.86
N THR A 83 -12.36 -4.08 18.74
CA THR A 83 -12.73 -4.20 20.16
C THR A 83 -11.49 -4.13 21.05
N GLY A 84 -11.64 -3.74 22.31
CA GLY A 84 -10.51 -3.60 23.26
C GLY A 84 -10.11 -2.14 23.50
N GLU A 85 -9.32 -1.91 24.55
CA GLU A 85 -9.01 -0.57 25.06
C GLU A 85 -8.31 0.30 24.02
N ALA A 86 -7.26 -0.21 23.37
CA ALA A 86 -6.54 0.50 22.31
C ALA A 86 -7.45 0.86 21.11
N ALA A 87 -8.34 -0.06 20.70
CA ALA A 87 -9.30 0.21 19.63
C ALA A 87 -10.36 1.26 20.02
N MET A 88 -10.81 1.25 21.28
CA MET A 88 -11.75 2.24 21.82
C MET A 88 -11.12 3.63 21.94
N GLU A 89 -9.88 3.70 22.41
CA GLU A 89 -9.10 4.94 22.50
C GLU A 89 -8.80 5.52 21.11
N ALA A 90 -8.36 4.67 20.17
CA ALA A 90 -8.14 5.07 18.78
C ALA A 90 -9.43 5.56 18.09
N CYS A 91 -10.58 4.96 18.40
CA CYS A 91 -11.87 5.44 17.92
C CYS A 91 -12.39 6.70 18.66
N GLY A 92 -11.74 7.11 19.76
CA GLY A 92 -12.16 8.22 20.61
C GLY A 92 -13.50 7.99 21.31
N ALA A 93 -13.89 6.73 21.49
CA ALA A 93 -15.24 6.33 21.90
C ALA A 93 -15.23 5.73 23.31
N THR A 94 -15.07 6.59 24.32
CA THR A 94 -15.43 6.28 25.73
C THR A 94 -16.83 6.79 26.09
N CYS A 95 -17.63 7.21 25.10
CA CYS A 95 -18.92 7.86 25.32
C CYS A 95 -20.09 7.06 24.74
N THR A 96 -21.26 7.25 25.36
CA THR A 96 -22.54 6.72 24.88
C THR A 96 -22.83 7.24 23.47
N PRO A 97 -23.22 6.40 22.50
CA PRO A 97 -23.50 6.84 21.14
C PRO A 97 -24.66 7.85 21.15
N VAL A 98 -24.40 9.08 20.72
CA VAL A 98 -25.43 10.10 20.52
C VAL A 98 -25.83 10.10 19.05
N VAL A 99 -27.05 9.65 18.77
CA VAL A 99 -27.62 9.74 17.42
C VAL A 99 -28.20 11.14 17.23
N HIS A 100 -27.45 12.00 16.52
CA HIS A 100 -27.94 13.32 16.13
C HIS A 100 -28.64 13.27 14.79
N TYR A 101 -29.97 13.42 14.78
CA TYR A 101 -30.75 13.47 13.55
C TYR A 101 -30.83 14.90 13.02
N GLN A 102 -30.20 15.16 11.87
CA GLN A 102 -30.35 16.41 11.12
C GLN A 102 -31.01 16.16 9.76
N LYS A 103 -32.18 16.77 9.55
CA LYS A 103 -32.85 16.79 8.26
C LYS A 103 -32.29 17.95 7.42
N LYS A 104 -31.28 17.66 6.61
CA LYS A 104 -30.70 18.58 5.61
C LYS A 104 -30.61 17.86 4.27
N VAL A 105 -30.70 18.62 3.18
CA VAL A 105 -30.34 18.12 1.85
C VAL A 105 -28.82 18.20 1.75
N PHE A 106 -28.17 17.08 1.48
CA PHE A 106 -26.74 17.01 1.24
C PHE A 106 -26.47 15.94 0.20
N ASP A 107 -25.45 16.19 -0.61
CA ASP A 107 -24.91 15.18 -1.52
C ASP A 107 -23.94 14.29 -0.75
N SER A 108 -24.10 12.98 -0.91
CA SER A 108 -23.28 11.98 -0.24
C SER A 108 -22.66 11.06 -1.28
N THR A 109 -21.36 10.85 -1.17
CA THR A 109 -20.63 9.93 -2.03
C THR A 109 -19.87 8.93 -1.18
N SER A 110 -19.88 7.68 -1.61
CA SER A 110 -19.10 6.60 -1.01
C SER A 110 -18.04 6.15 -2.00
N ALA A 111 -16.83 5.89 -1.50
CA ALA A 111 -15.73 5.37 -2.29
C ALA A 111 -15.05 4.23 -1.53
N LEU A 112 -14.76 3.14 -2.23
CA LEU A 112 -13.96 2.04 -1.72
C LEU A 112 -12.51 2.30 -2.09
N LEU A 113 -11.63 2.35 -1.09
CA LEU A 113 -10.22 2.64 -1.26
C LEU A 113 -9.43 1.32 -1.13
N PRO A 114 -8.84 0.79 -2.21
CA PRO A 114 -7.97 -0.37 -2.12
C PRO A 114 -6.70 0.00 -1.34
N LEU A 115 -6.37 -0.81 -0.33
CA LEU A 115 -5.11 -0.68 0.42
C LEU A 115 -4.11 -1.70 -0.14
N ASP A 116 -2.91 -1.23 -0.39
CA ASP A 116 -1.82 -1.98 -1.00
C ASP A 116 -0.52 -1.26 -0.71
N VAL A 117 0.29 -1.85 0.17
CA VAL A 117 1.51 -1.26 0.72
C VAL A 117 2.65 -2.23 0.50
N VAL A 118 3.78 -1.67 0.06
CA VAL A 118 5.03 -2.41 -0.10
C VAL A 118 6.10 -1.73 0.74
N ALA A 119 6.80 -2.53 1.54
CA ALA A 119 7.91 -2.11 2.37
C ALA A 119 9.12 -3.03 2.18
N THR A 120 10.33 -2.49 2.34
CA THR A 120 11.56 -3.29 2.38
C THR A 120 12.14 -3.24 3.78
N VAL A 121 12.34 -4.42 4.36
CA VAL A 121 12.88 -4.60 5.71
C VAL A 121 14.04 -5.58 5.71
N ASN A 122 14.89 -5.52 6.72
CA ASN A 122 15.91 -6.53 6.95
C ASN A 122 15.31 -7.72 7.71
N MET A 123 15.73 -8.96 7.39
CA MET A 123 15.25 -10.15 8.12
C MET A 123 15.58 -10.11 9.62
N ASN A 124 16.62 -9.35 10.01
CA ASN A 124 17.02 -9.15 11.39
C ASN A 124 16.34 -7.94 12.05
N ASP A 125 15.49 -7.19 11.35
CA ASP A 125 14.75 -6.08 11.96
C ASP A 125 13.79 -6.61 13.04
N ALA A 126 13.67 -5.85 14.12
CA ALA A 126 12.71 -6.14 15.18
C ALA A 126 11.28 -6.03 14.65
N LEU A 127 10.41 -6.98 15.00
CA LEU A 127 9.03 -7.00 14.50
C LEU A 127 8.23 -5.75 14.86
N SER A 128 8.43 -5.18 16.04
CA SER A 128 7.80 -3.92 16.46
C SER A 128 8.13 -2.76 15.52
N LYS A 129 9.36 -2.71 15.01
CA LYS A 129 9.80 -1.71 14.02
C LYS A 129 9.11 -1.95 12.67
N VAL A 130 8.95 -3.20 12.26
CA VAL A 130 8.26 -3.55 11.01
C VAL A 130 6.78 -3.20 11.07
N VAL A 131 6.09 -3.50 12.18
CA VAL A 131 4.68 -3.11 12.41
C VAL A 131 4.52 -1.60 12.34
N THR A 132 5.40 -0.86 13.01
CA THR A 132 5.39 0.61 12.99
C THR A 132 5.57 1.13 11.57
N LEU A 133 6.53 0.59 10.82
CA LEU A 133 6.78 1.00 9.44
C LEU A 133 5.58 0.70 8.51
N LEU A 134 4.97 -0.47 8.61
CA LEU A 134 3.80 -0.82 7.81
C LEU A 134 2.58 0.05 8.17
N SER A 135 2.39 0.35 9.45
CA SER A 135 1.37 1.29 9.94
C SER A 135 1.56 2.70 9.38
N GLU A 136 2.80 3.20 9.38
CA GLU A 136 3.15 4.50 8.81
C GLU A 136 2.90 4.53 7.29
N GLU A 137 3.26 3.46 6.57
CA GLU A 137 3.02 3.37 5.14
C GLU A 137 1.52 3.25 4.78
N LEU A 138 0.71 2.57 5.60
CA LEU A 138 -0.76 2.60 5.45
C LEU A 138 -1.32 4.01 5.63
N CYS A 139 -0.83 4.74 6.64
CA CYS A 139 -1.22 6.13 6.86
C CYS A 139 -0.80 7.03 5.69
N ASN A 140 0.43 6.86 5.20
CA ASN A 140 0.94 7.57 4.04
C ASN A 140 0.11 7.26 2.78
N GLN A 141 -0.25 5.99 2.53
CA GLN A 141 -1.13 5.60 1.42
C GLN A 141 -2.47 6.35 1.48
N ILE A 142 -3.10 6.44 2.65
CA ILE A 142 -4.38 7.17 2.81
C ILE A 142 -4.23 8.65 2.46
N ASP A 143 -3.12 9.28 2.85
CA ASP A 143 -2.84 10.67 2.51
C ASP A 143 -2.59 10.83 0.99
N GLN A 144 -1.84 9.92 0.36
CA GLN A 144 -1.63 9.91 -1.09
C GLN A 144 -2.94 9.69 -1.87
N MET A 145 -3.80 8.79 -1.39
CA MET A 145 -5.12 8.55 -1.98
C MET A 145 -6.02 9.78 -1.86
N SER A 146 -6.03 10.44 -0.70
CA SER A 146 -6.78 11.68 -0.48
C SER A 146 -6.31 12.80 -1.42
N ASN A 147 -4.99 12.93 -1.61
CA ASN A 147 -4.40 13.87 -2.57
C ASN A 147 -4.79 13.53 -4.02
N CYS A 148 -4.78 12.25 -4.38
CA CYS A 148 -5.19 11.78 -5.70
C CYS A 148 -6.67 12.12 -5.96
N ILE A 149 -7.58 11.77 -5.04
CA ILE A 149 -9.01 12.10 -5.14
C ILE A 149 -9.18 13.60 -5.31
N SER A 150 -8.53 14.40 -4.45
CA SER A 150 -8.66 15.85 -4.51
C SER A 150 -8.11 16.47 -5.80
N LYS A 151 -7.12 15.84 -6.44
CA LYS A 151 -6.47 16.36 -7.65
C LYS A 151 -7.23 16.00 -8.92
N PHE A 152 -7.83 14.82 -8.96
CA PHE A 152 -8.38 14.25 -10.20
C PHE A 152 -9.92 14.22 -10.25
N SER A 153 -10.60 14.32 -9.11
CA SER A 153 -12.06 14.38 -9.08
C SER A 153 -12.58 15.67 -9.72
N LYS A 154 -13.66 15.58 -10.51
CA LYS A 154 -14.27 16.71 -11.22
C LYS A 154 -15.78 16.70 -11.01
N GLY A 155 -16.34 17.86 -10.64
CA GLY A 155 -17.77 17.96 -10.30
C GLY A 155 -18.14 16.92 -9.23
N ASP A 156 -19.18 16.14 -9.52
CA ASP A 156 -19.71 15.12 -8.62
C ASP A 156 -19.04 13.74 -8.79
N SER A 157 -18.08 13.62 -9.71
CA SER A 157 -17.36 12.36 -9.97
C SER A 157 -16.11 12.24 -9.10
N ILE A 158 -16.12 11.28 -8.17
CA ILE A 158 -14.95 10.91 -7.36
C ILE A 158 -14.07 9.94 -8.15
N SER A 159 -12.79 10.30 -8.33
CA SER A 159 -11.80 9.41 -8.92
C SER A 159 -11.21 8.49 -7.84
N ILE A 160 -11.43 7.18 -7.95
CA ILE A 160 -10.89 6.19 -7.02
C ILE A 160 -9.40 5.97 -7.34
N PRO A 161 -8.47 6.17 -6.38
CA PRO A 161 -7.05 5.91 -6.59
C PRO A 161 -6.74 4.41 -6.56
N GLU A 162 -5.83 3.99 -7.44
CA GLU A 162 -5.24 2.66 -7.50
C GLU A 162 -3.73 2.77 -7.30
N ALA A 163 -3.16 1.92 -6.44
CA ALA A 163 -1.73 1.86 -6.20
C ALA A 163 -1.01 1.05 -7.29
N PHE A 164 0.16 1.51 -7.71
CA PHE A 164 1.02 0.80 -8.64
C PHE A 164 2.45 0.85 -8.11
N HIS A 165 3.07 -0.32 -7.91
CA HIS A 165 4.41 -0.43 -7.38
C HIS A 165 5.44 -0.53 -8.51
N PHE A 166 6.54 0.19 -8.39
CA PHE A 166 7.63 0.22 -9.35
C PHE A 166 8.96 -0.03 -8.65
N TRP A 167 9.89 -0.66 -9.36
CA TRP A 167 11.28 -0.79 -8.93
C TRP A 167 12.22 -0.10 -9.94
N PRO A 168 12.40 1.23 -9.85
CA PRO A 168 13.40 1.91 -10.65
C PRO A 168 14.80 1.53 -10.15
N VAL A 169 15.60 0.88 -11.01
CA VAL A 169 16.95 0.42 -10.67
C VAL A 169 17.83 1.59 -10.19
N GLU A 170 17.65 2.78 -10.76
CA GLU A 170 18.35 4.00 -10.37
C GLU A 170 18.02 4.47 -8.95
N CYS A 171 16.82 4.14 -8.44
CA CYS A 171 16.39 4.49 -7.09
C CYS A 171 16.88 3.45 -6.07
N GLY A 172 16.95 2.17 -6.44
CA GLY A 172 17.32 1.08 -5.52
C GLY A 172 16.31 0.81 -4.41
N HIS A 173 15.10 1.35 -4.52
CA HIS A 173 13.99 1.15 -3.59
C HIS A 173 12.64 1.17 -4.35
N TRP A 174 11.60 0.69 -3.67
CA TRP A 174 10.24 0.70 -4.20
C TRP A 174 9.69 2.12 -4.33
N VAL A 175 8.95 2.35 -5.41
CA VAL A 175 8.19 3.58 -5.62
C VAL A 175 6.75 3.20 -5.88
N THR A 176 5.86 3.61 -4.99
CA THR A 176 4.41 3.44 -5.15
C THR A 176 3.80 4.71 -5.75
N VAL A 177 3.05 4.57 -6.84
CA VAL A 177 2.37 5.68 -7.50
C VAL A 177 0.88 5.42 -7.52
N PHE A 178 0.11 6.43 -7.13
CA PHE A 178 -1.35 6.39 -7.17
C PHE A 178 -1.88 7.00 -8.46
N TYR A 179 -2.64 6.22 -9.23
CA TYR A 179 -3.34 6.70 -10.40
C TYR A 179 -4.85 6.66 -10.19
N PRO A 180 -5.59 7.68 -10.63
CA PRO A 180 -7.04 7.66 -10.61
C PRO A 180 -7.59 6.63 -11.61
N SER A 181 -8.51 5.78 -11.16
CA SER A 181 -9.25 4.86 -12.00
C SER A 181 -10.09 5.64 -13.03
N GLY A 182 -10.16 5.11 -14.26
CA GLY A 182 -10.88 5.75 -15.37
C GLY A 182 -10.15 6.89 -16.10
N VAL A 183 -8.99 7.36 -15.62
CA VAL A 183 -8.18 8.35 -16.34
C VAL A 183 -7.15 7.66 -17.24
N SER A 184 -7.14 8.05 -18.52
CA SER A 184 -6.26 7.43 -19.52
C SER A 184 -4.78 7.64 -19.22
N ASP A 185 -3.94 6.71 -19.67
CA ASP A 185 -2.49 6.86 -19.54
C ASP A 185 -1.96 8.09 -20.31
N ALA A 186 -2.64 8.55 -21.36
CA ALA A 186 -2.25 9.75 -22.09
C ALA A 186 -2.38 11.01 -21.23
N ASP A 187 -3.50 11.14 -20.50
CA ASP A 187 -3.79 12.29 -19.64
C ASP A 187 -2.85 12.38 -18.42
N LEU A 188 -2.24 11.26 -18.04
CA LEU A 188 -1.29 11.17 -16.93
C LEU A 188 0.17 11.47 -17.34
N ALA A 189 0.42 11.84 -18.60
CA ALA A 189 1.78 12.09 -19.09
C ALA A 189 2.50 13.23 -18.34
N SER A 190 1.80 14.34 -18.06
CA SER A 190 2.34 15.47 -17.32
C SER A 190 2.69 15.09 -15.88
N TYR A 191 1.82 14.31 -15.22
CA TYR A 191 2.04 13.81 -13.87
C TYR A 191 3.24 12.85 -13.82
N ARG A 192 3.38 11.93 -14.77
CA ARG A 192 4.57 11.06 -14.86
C ARG A 192 5.85 11.85 -15.06
N LYS A 193 5.83 12.92 -15.88
CA LYS A 193 7.00 13.79 -16.06
C LYS A 193 7.41 14.45 -14.74
N GLN A 194 6.44 14.90 -13.93
CA GLN A 194 6.71 15.43 -12.59
C GLN A 194 7.36 14.38 -11.68
N LEU A 195 6.89 13.12 -11.71
CA LEU A 195 7.49 12.02 -10.94
C LEU A 195 8.94 11.76 -11.35
N HIS A 196 9.24 11.76 -12.65
CA HIS A 196 10.62 11.67 -13.13
C HIS A 196 11.50 12.81 -12.59
N HIS A 197 10.99 14.05 -12.57
CA HIS A 197 11.75 15.20 -12.06
C HIS A 197 11.95 15.11 -10.53
N LEU A 198 10.91 14.71 -9.79
CA LEU A 198 10.95 14.54 -8.34
C LEU A 198 11.98 13.48 -7.91
N LEU A 199 12.07 12.38 -8.67
CA LEU A 199 12.97 11.26 -8.38
C LEU A 199 14.32 11.38 -9.10
N LEU A 200 14.59 12.51 -9.78
CA LEU A 200 15.81 12.77 -10.54
C LEU A 200 16.11 11.70 -11.62
N LEU A 201 15.06 11.18 -12.24
CA LEU A 201 15.13 10.13 -13.27
C LEU A 201 15.06 10.71 -14.68
N SER A 202 15.81 10.10 -15.60
CA SER A 202 15.78 10.50 -17.02
C SER A 202 14.38 10.32 -17.63
N CYS A 203 13.94 11.27 -18.45
CA CYS A 203 12.65 11.20 -19.16
C CYS A 203 12.73 10.43 -20.49
N ASN A 204 13.88 9.79 -20.79
CA ASN A 204 14.16 9.15 -22.07
C ASN A 204 13.40 7.83 -22.26
N ARG A 205 12.90 7.25 -21.17
CA ARG A 205 12.09 6.02 -21.19
C ARG A 205 10.88 6.16 -20.28
N PRO A 206 9.72 5.58 -20.66
CA PRO A 206 8.55 5.61 -19.81
C PRO A 206 8.75 4.64 -18.64
N LEU A 207 9.00 5.13 -17.42
CA LEU A 207 9.12 4.26 -16.24
C LEU A 207 7.76 4.01 -15.60
N PHE A 208 7.05 5.06 -15.23
CA PHE A 208 5.86 4.97 -14.38
C PHE A 208 4.55 4.70 -15.12
N ARG A 209 4.53 4.03 -16.28
CA ARG A 209 3.24 3.65 -16.91
C ARG A 209 2.59 2.51 -16.13
N ARG A 210 1.26 2.42 -16.10
CA ARG A 210 0.56 1.32 -15.40
C ARG A 210 1.07 -0.06 -15.85
N ALA A 211 1.27 -0.26 -17.16
CA ALA A 211 1.80 -1.50 -17.73
C ALA A 211 3.25 -1.84 -17.34
N ASN A 212 3.98 -0.90 -16.72
CA ASN A 212 5.34 -1.09 -16.25
C ASN A 212 5.42 -1.29 -14.73
N SER A 213 4.27 -1.41 -14.04
CA SER A 213 4.27 -1.79 -12.63
C SER A 213 4.96 -3.14 -12.46
N PHE A 214 5.56 -3.33 -11.29
CA PHE A 214 6.21 -4.58 -10.95
C PHE A 214 5.18 -5.70 -10.84
N PRO A 215 5.36 -6.83 -11.54
CA PRO A 215 4.47 -7.97 -11.42
C PRO A 215 4.88 -8.81 -10.20
N PHE A 216 4.08 -8.82 -9.14
CA PHE A 216 4.35 -9.69 -8.00
C PHE A 216 4.12 -11.17 -8.39
N PRO A 217 4.83 -12.13 -7.78
CA PRO A 217 4.69 -13.54 -8.10
C PRO A 217 3.25 -14.08 -8.00
N GLU A 218 2.45 -13.51 -7.09
CA GLU A 218 1.05 -13.88 -6.90
C GLU A 218 0.17 -13.42 -8.08
N ASP A 219 0.37 -12.19 -8.57
CA ASP A 219 -0.34 -11.64 -9.73
C ASP A 219 -0.09 -12.45 -11.02
N LEU A 220 1.13 -12.98 -11.15
CA LEU A 220 1.54 -13.79 -12.29
C LEU A 220 0.86 -15.17 -12.31
N SER A 221 0.39 -15.66 -11.16
CA SER A 221 -0.31 -16.95 -11.06
C SER A 221 -1.76 -16.88 -11.53
N ALA A 222 -2.39 -15.69 -11.45
CA ALA A 222 -3.74 -15.42 -11.94
C ALA A 222 -3.80 -15.17 -13.46
N GLN A 223 -2.66 -14.89 -14.09
CA GLN A 223 -2.56 -14.62 -15.53
C GLN A 223 -1.88 -15.81 -16.25
N LEU A 224 -2.65 -16.58 -17.01
CA LEU A 224 -2.10 -17.63 -17.90
C LEU A 224 -1.03 -17.02 -18.83
N PRO A 225 0.14 -17.66 -19.01
CA PRO A 225 1.38 -16.89 -19.10
C PRO A 225 1.98 -16.90 -20.51
N ILE A 226 2.33 -15.74 -21.08
CA ILE A 226 3.57 -15.59 -21.88
C ILE A 226 4.08 -14.15 -21.77
N SER A 227 4.92 -13.86 -20.77
CA SER A 227 6.00 -12.90 -21.01
C SER A 227 7.17 -13.19 -20.09
N ARG A 228 8.26 -13.64 -20.75
CA ARG A 228 9.65 -13.69 -20.28
C ARG A 228 10.09 -14.92 -19.48
N ARG A 229 10.74 -15.83 -20.20
CA ARG A 229 12.00 -16.49 -19.78
C ARG A 229 12.96 -16.56 -20.99
N PRO A 230 14.29 -16.63 -20.81
CA PRO A 230 15.12 -16.14 -19.70
C PRO A 230 16.37 -15.34 -20.18
N LEU A 231 16.75 -14.28 -19.47
CA LEU A 231 18.15 -13.79 -19.47
C LEU A 231 18.94 -14.65 -18.47
N GLY A 232 19.30 -15.85 -18.92
CA GLY A 232 19.96 -16.85 -18.09
C GLY A 232 20.49 -18.02 -18.90
N ARG A 233 20.91 -17.79 -20.16
CA ARG A 233 21.78 -18.75 -20.84
C ARG A 233 23.23 -18.39 -20.52
N PRO A 234 24.03 -19.30 -19.93
CA PRO A 234 25.47 -19.13 -19.95
C PRO A 234 25.94 -19.18 -21.40
N VAL A 235 26.81 -18.23 -21.76
CA VAL A 235 27.50 -18.21 -23.06
C VAL A 235 28.40 -19.45 -23.12
N PRO A 236 28.27 -20.32 -24.14
CA PRO A 236 29.21 -21.41 -24.30
C PRO A 236 30.59 -20.85 -24.66
N ALA A 237 31.61 -21.39 -24.01
CA ALA A 237 33.02 -21.18 -24.35
C ALA A 237 33.37 -21.80 -25.71
#